data_AF-A0A0J1CS23-F1
#
_entry.id   AF-A0A0J1CS23-F1
#
_cell.length_a   1.000
_cell.length_b   1.000
_cell.length_c   1.000
_cell.angle_alpha   90.00
_cell.angle_beta   90.00
_cell.angle_gamma   90.00
#
_symmetry.space_group_name_H-M   'P 1'
#
loop_
_entity.id
_entity.type
_entity.pdbx_description
1 polymer ?
#
loop_
_entity_poly.entity_id
_entity_poly.type
_entity_poly.pdbx_seq_one_letter_code
_entity_poly.pdbx_strand_id
1 'polypeptide(L)'
;MLCPSCGRDEFVEVDASKGSVEDVTTLHHRAGKAGGDIAYIATVLTQAGPRVIARLERLLVPGTVVSLRVESDGAIVGFSD
;
A
#
# COMPACT_ATOMS: atom_id res chain seq x y z
N MET A 1 0.23 18.46 -14.45
CA MET A 1 -0.98 17.61 -14.30
C MET A 1 -2.13 18.50 -13.90
N LEU A 2 -3.37 18.23 -14.30
CA LEU A 2 -4.57 18.97 -13.86
C LEU A 2 -5.40 18.09 -12.94
N CYS A 3 -6.02 18.68 -11.91
CA CYS A 3 -6.93 17.96 -11.03
C CYS A 3 -8.14 17.45 -11.85
N PRO A 4 -8.45 16.14 -11.82
CA PRO A 4 -9.55 15.58 -12.61
C PRO A 4 -10.93 16.06 -12.14
N SER A 5 -11.05 16.62 -10.93
CA SER A 5 -12.31 17.15 -10.40
C SER A 5 -12.54 18.63 -10.74
N CYS A 6 -11.50 19.48 -10.74
CA CYS A 6 -11.65 20.94 -10.88
C CYS A 6 -10.82 21.57 -11.99
N GLY A 7 -9.95 20.82 -12.67
CA GLY A 7 -9.13 21.29 -13.79
C GLY A 7 -7.96 22.22 -13.43
N ARG A 8 -7.76 22.54 -12.15
CA ARG A 8 -6.64 23.39 -11.67
C ARG A 8 -5.35 22.57 -11.48
N ASP A 9 -4.21 23.24 -11.52
CA ASP A 9 -2.86 22.67 -11.31
C ASP A 9 -2.21 23.07 -9.98
N GLU A 10 -2.97 23.76 -9.12
CA GLU A 10 -2.56 24.08 -7.75
C GLU A 10 -2.69 22.85 -6.87
N PHE A 11 -1.56 22.25 -6.49
CA PHE A 11 -1.50 21.11 -5.59
C PHE A 11 -0.76 21.46 -4.30
N VAL A 12 -1.20 20.84 -3.21
CA VAL A 12 -0.49 20.87 -1.92
C VAL A 12 -0.07 19.45 -1.57
N GLU A 13 1.07 19.33 -0.91
CA GLU A 13 1.51 18.04 -0.37
C GLU A 13 0.69 17.68 0.87
N VAL A 14 0.27 16.43 0.97
CA VAL A 14 -0.52 15.90 2.08
C VAL A 14 0.10 14.60 2.55
N ASP A 15 0.24 14.44 3.87
CA ASP A 15 0.72 13.20 4.46
C ASP A 15 -0.29 12.06 4.25
N ALA A 16 0.22 10.92 3.76
CA ALA A 16 -0.55 9.71 3.49
C ALA A 16 0.08 8.48 4.17
N SER A 17 0.81 8.69 5.28
CA SER A 17 1.54 7.62 5.98
C SER A 17 0.65 6.61 6.73
N LYS A 18 -0.67 6.71 6.66
CA LYS A 18 -1.62 5.81 7.34
C LYS A 18 -2.83 5.49 6.47
N GLY A 19 -3.40 4.31 6.66
CA GLY A 19 -4.60 3.88 5.96
C GLY A 19 -5.22 2.61 6.54
N SER A 20 -6.29 2.16 5.90
CA SER A 20 -6.96 0.90 6.21
C SER A 20 -6.82 -0.09 5.06
N VAL A 21 -6.51 -1.34 5.37
CA VAL A 21 -6.51 -2.43 4.40
C VAL A 21 -7.93 -2.63 3.88
N GLU A 22 -8.15 -2.56 2.57
CA GLU A 22 -9.44 -2.89 1.94
C GLU A 22 -9.46 -4.34 1.43
N ASP A 23 -8.34 -4.82 0.89
CA ASP A 23 -8.19 -6.19 0.36
C ASP A 23 -6.75 -6.66 0.44
N VAL A 24 -6.52 -7.98 0.52
CA VAL A 24 -5.19 -8.60 0.60
C VAL A 24 -5.09 -9.83 -0.31
N THR A 25 -4.07 -9.83 -1.15
CA THR A 25 -3.67 -10.96 -1.99
C THR A 25 -2.41 -11.61 -1.44
N THR A 26 -2.46 -12.92 -1.20
CA THR A 26 -1.27 -13.73 -0.90
C THR A 26 -0.57 -14.11 -2.18
N LEU A 27 0.65 -13.61 -2.38
CA LEU A 27 1.51 -13.94 -3.50
C LEU A 27 2.43 -15.11 -3.12
N HIS A 28 2.15 -16.27 -3.69
CA HIS A 28 3.03 -17.43 -3.61
C HIS A 28 4.03 -17.39 -4.75
N HIS A 29 5.32 -17.55 -4.45
CA HIS A 29 6.34 -17.65 -5.49
C HIS A 29 6.21 -18.98 -6.25
N ARG A 30 6.46 -18.96 -7.57
CA ARG A 30 6.38 -20.16 -8.44
C ARG A 30 7.40 -21.22 -8.00
N ALA A 31 6.96 -22.48 -7.95
CA ALA A 31 7.82 -23.64 -7.71
C ALA A 31 9.01 -23.69 -8.69
N GLY A 32 10.22 -23.96 -8.18
CA GLY A 32 11.44 -24.11 -8.99
C GLY A 32 12.51 -23.03 -8.80
N LYS A 33 12.28 -22.02 -7.95
CA LYS A 33 13.30 -21.05 -7.51
C LYS A 33 13.48 -21.17 -6.00
N ALA A 34 14.69 -21.44 -5.54
CA ALA A 34 15.00 -21.47 -4.11
C ALA A 34 14.86 -20.06 -3.51
N GLY A 35 14.17 -19.94 -2.37
CA GLY A 35 14.17 -18.72 -1.53
C GLY A 35 13.09 -17.68 -1.81
N GLY A 36 11.90 -18.05 -2.29
CA GLY A 36 10.78 -17.10 -2.41
C GLY A 36 9.89 -17.11 -1.19
N ASP A 37 10.10 -16.19 -0.24
CA ASP A 37 9.17 -15.97 0.88
C ASP A 37 7.77 -15.58 0.38
N ILE A 38 6.74 -15.94 1.15
CA ILE A 38 5.36 -15.51 0.88
C ILE A 38 5.32 -13.98 1.00
N ALA A 39 4.77 -13.31 -0.02
CA ALA A 39 4.51 -11.87 0.04
C ALA A 39 3.01 -11.61 0.14
N TYR A 40 2.63 -10.62 0.95
CA TYR A 40 1.26 -10.14 1.06
C TYR A 40 1.16 -8.79 0.38
N ILE A 41 0.29 -8.66 -0.61
CA ILE A 41 0.05 -7.41 -1.33
C ILE A 41 -1.35 -6.94 -0.99
N ALA A 42 -1.48 -5.69 -0.55
CA ALA A 42 -2.74 -5.13 -0.10
C ALA A 42 -3.12 -3.88 -0.88
N THR A 43 -4.42 -3.72 -1.11
CA THR A 43 -5.01 -2.41 -1.43
C THR A 43 -5.27 -1.69 -0.12
N VAL A 44 -4.66 -0.52 0.06
CA VAL A 44 -4.82 0.30 1.27
C VAL A 44 -5.49 1.62 0.89
N LEU A 45 -6.63 1.91 1.50
CA LEU A 45 -7.23 3.23 1.46
C LEU A 45 -6.49 4.14 2.44
N THR A 46 -5.73 5.09 1.93
CA THR A 46 -5.02 6.06 2.78
C THR A 46 -6.01 7.01 3.45
N GLN A 47 -5.66 7.54 4.62
CA GLN A 47 -6.47 8.56 5.29
C GLN A 47 -6.58 9.87 4.48
N ALA A 48 -5.63 10.11 3.56
CA ALA A 48 -5.68 11.21 2.60
C ALA A 48 -6.68 10.99 1.45
N GLY A 49 -7.20 9.76 1.28
CA GLY A 49 -8.25 9.43 0.30
C GLY A 49 -7.80 8.51 -0.86
N PRO A 50 -6.60 8.65 -1.45
CA PRO A 50 -6.15 7.73 -2.48
C PRO A 50 -5.98 6.29 -2.00
N ARG A 51 -6.13 5.33 -2.92
CA ARG A 51 -5.77 3.93 -2.72
C ARG A 51 -4.37 3.67 -3.23
N VAL A 52 -3.60 2.90 -2.48
CA VAL A 52 -2.25 2.46 -2.88
C VAL A 52 -2.14 0.94 -2.80
N ILE A 53 -1.19 0.40 -3.55
CA ILE A 53 -0.78 -1.01 -3.45
C ILE A 53 0.45 -1.07 -2.55
N ALA A 54 0.33 -1.77 -1.43
CA ALA A 54 1.39 -1.90 -0.43
C ALA A 54 1.74 -3.36 -0.19
N ARG A 55 3.03 -3.64 0.04
CA ARG A 55 3.47 -4.93 0.59
C ARG A 55 3.25 -4.93 2.10
N LEU A 56 2.63 -5.97 2.65
CA LEU A 56 2.48 -6.13 4.09
C LEU A 56 3.55 -7.09 4.64
N GLU A 57 4.02 -6.82 5.86
CA GLU A 57 4.97 -7.69 6.57
C GLU A 57 4.35 -9.02 7.02
N ARG A 58 3.02 -9.04 7.17
CA ARG A 58 2.23 -10.22 7.56
C ARG A 58 0.84 -10.16 6.91
N LEU A 59 0.13 -11.28 6.89
CA LEU A 59 -1.27 -11.30 6.50
C LEU A 59 -2.09 -10.47 7.50
N LEU A 60 -2.82 -9.47 7.00
CA LEU A 60 -3.75 -8.65 7.78
C LEU A 60 -5.16 -8.81 7.24
N VAL A 61 -6.15 -8.58 8.08
CA VAL A 61 -7.57 -8.61 7.69
C VAL A 61 -8.01 -7.25 7.14
N PRO A 62 -8.97 -7.20 6.19
CA PRO A 62 -9.63 -5.96 5.79
C PRO A 62 -10.16 -5.17 7.00
N GLY A 63 -10.06 -3.84 6.92
CA GLY A 63 -10.35 -2.91 8.01
C GLY A 63 -9.17 -2.66 8.96
N THR A 64 -8.11 -3.47 8.91
CA THR A 64 -6.89 -3.25 9.73
C THR A 64 -6.25 -1.92 9.38
N VAL A 65 -5.97 -1.10 10.39
CA VAL A 65 -5.21 0.15 10.23
C VAL A 65 -3.73 -0.18 10.12
N VAL A 66 -3.07 0.41 9.14
CA VAL A 66 -1.63 0.25 8.89
C VAL A 66 -0.96 1.61 8.77
N SER A 67 0.28 1.67 9.21
CA SER A 67 1.23 2.72 8.83
C SER A 67 1.90 2.32 7.51
N LEU A 68 2.22 3.31 6.67
CA LEU A 68 2.83 3.16 5.36
C LEU A 68 4.15 3.89 5.32
N ARG A 69 5.14 3.30 4.67
CA ARG A 69 6.40 3.96 4.32
C ARG A 69 6.89 3.51 2.94
N VAL A 70 7.69 4.34 2.30
CA VAL A 70 8.37 4.00 1.04
C VAL A 70 9.77 3.50 1.40
N GLU A 71 10.11 2.31 0.94
CA GLU A 71 11.44 1.71 1.09
C GLU A 71 12.40 2.23 0.02
N SER A 72 13.70 1.96 0.20
CA SER A 72 14.75 2.40 -0.73
C SER A 72 14.61 1.86 -2.15
N ASP A 73 13.91 0.74 -2.34
CA ASP A 73 13.59 0.17 -3.65
C ASP A 73 12.34 0.78 -4.30
N GLY A 74 11.70 1.76 -3.65
CA GLY A 74 10.47 2.42 -4.08
C GLY A 74 9.19 1.66 -3.73
N ALA A 75 9.27 0.50 -3.07
CA ALA A 75 8.09 -0.22 -2.64
C ALA A 75 7.42 0.50 -1.46
N ILE A 76 6.08 0.56 -1.48
CA ILE A 76 5.29 0.96 -0.32
C ILE A 76 5.15 -0.27 0.59
N VAL A 77 5.57 -0.16 1.84
CA VAL A 77 5.42 -1.19 2.85
C VAL A 77 4.43 -0.73 3.91
N GLY A 78 3.47 -1.60 4.21
CA GLY A 78 2.48 -1.43 5.25
C GLY A 78 2.78 -2.31 6.46
N PHE A 79 2.70 -1.73 7.65
CA PHE A 79 2.91 -2.43 8.92
C PHE A 79 1.85 -1.98 9.93
N SER A 80 1.43 -2.91 10.78
CA SER A 80 0.57 -2.64 11.93
C SER A 80 1.35 -3.03 13.18
N ASP A 81 1.36 -2.16 14.19
CA ASP A 81 1.88 -2.51 15.52
C ASP A 81 1.22 -3.80 16.06
#